data_AF-A0A1A8CES8-F1
#
_entry.id   AF-A0A1A8CES8-F1
#
_cell.length_a   1.000
_cell.length_b   1.000
_cell.length_c   1.000
_cell.angle_alpha   90.00
_cell.angle_beta   90.00
_cell.angle_gamma   90.00
#
_symmetry.space_group_name_H-M   'P 1'
#
loop_
_entity.id
_entity.type
_entity.pdbx_description
1 polymer ?
#
loop_
_entity_poly.entity_id
_entity_poly.type
_entity_poly.pdbx_seq_one_letter_code
_entity_poly.pdbx_strand_id
1 'polypeptide(L)'
;MDVLSVREATRFAADHCRAGKGPILMELQTYRYHGHSMSDPGVSYRTREEIQEVRSKSDPISLLRERMLSNNMASAEEFKPPSEVWDYGMVMVLRVLLWVKGLMFTPNWFGPAPGFRNGLGEFSGEDPAGSEMDVEIRKEVDDAAQFATSDPEPPLEDLCNHVFSNNPPLDVRGTHPWSKLKSVS
;
A
#
# COMPACT_ATOMS: atom_id res chain seq x y z
N MET A 1 -6.32 -8.15 11.75
CA MET A 1 -6.17 -6.74 12.19
C MET A 1 -7.39 -5.96 11.71
N ASP A 2 -7.97 -5.08 12.52
CA ASP A 2 -9.13 -4.27 12.13
C ASP A 2 -8.73 -2.81 11.85
N VAL A 3 -8.91 -2.38 10.60
CA VAL A 3 -8.55 -1.03 10.12
C VAL A 3 -9.25 0.08 10.89
N LEU A 4 -10.52 -0.10 11.29
CA LEU A 4 -11.26 0.92 12.04
C LEU A 4 -10.76 1.02 13.48
N SER A 5 -10.47 -0.11 14.10
CA SER A 5 -9.90 -0.15 15.45
C SER A 5 -8.53 0.53 15.49
N VAL A 6 -7.66 0.27 14.50
CA VAL A 6 -6.36 0.95 14.36
C VAL A 6 -6.54 2.45 14.15
N ARG A 7 -7.49 2.87 13.30
CA ARG A 7 -7.80 4.29 13.05
C ARG A 7 -8.20 5.02 14.33
N GLU A 8 -9.12 4.47 15.11
CA GLU A 8 -9.60 5.11 16.34
C GLU A 8 -8.53 5.13 17.44
N ALA A 9 -7.79 4.04 17.63
CA ALA A 9 -6.68 4.00 18.58
C ALA A 9 -5.58 5.02 18.20
N THR A 10 -5.28 5.15 16.90
CA THR A 10 -4.31 6.14 16.40
C THR A 10 -4.81 7.57 16.61
N ARG A 11 -6.09 7.85 16.36
CA ARG A 11 -6.69 9.18 16.63
C ARG A 11 -6.54 9.54 18.10
N PHE A 12 -6.92 8.63 19.00
CA PHE A 12 -6.79 8.80 20.44
C PHE A 12 -5.33 9.06 20.86
N ALA A 13 -4.39 8.23 20.40
CA ALA A 13 -2.98 8.36 20.73
C ALA A 13 -2.38 9.67 20.21
N ALA A 14 -2.75 10.08 18.99
CA ALA A 14 -2.32 11.34 18.41
C ALA A 14 -2.84 12.55 19.21
N ASP A 15 -4.11 12.52 19.62
CA ASP A 15 -4.70 13.58 20.44
C ASP A 15 -4.09 13.63 21.85
N HIS A 16 -3.75 12.48 22.44
CA HIS A 16 -2.99 12.41 23.68
C HIS A 16 -1.64 13.13 23.58
N CYS A 17 -0.85 12.82 22.54
CA CYS A 17 0.45 13.44 22.31
C CYS A 17 0.33 14.94 22.02
N ARG A 18 -0.62 15.35 21.17
CA ARG A 18 -0.86 16.78 20.83
C ARG A 18 -1.33 17.59 22.02
N ALA A 19 -2.05 16.98 22.96
CA ALA A 19 -2.46 17.61 24.20
C ALA A 19 -1.30 17.78 25.22
N GLY A 20 -0.06 17.43 24.85
CA GLY A 20 1.12 17.60 25.70
C GLY A 20 1.20 16.61 26.87
N LYS A 21 0.47 15.49 26.81
CA LYS A 21 0.42 14.49 27.89
C LYS A 21 1.62 13.53 27.91
N GLY A 22 2.55 13.70 26.98
CA GLY A 22 3.74 12.87 26.83
C GLY A 22 3.54 11.69 25.86
N PRO A 23 4.46 10.71 25.88
CA PRO A 23 4.41 9.55 25.00
C PRO A 23 3.38 8.52 25.48
N ILE A 24 2.85 7.74 24.53
CA ILE A 24 1.95 6.61 24.77
C ILE A 24 2.41 5.41 23.92
N LEU A 25 2.25 4.19 24.45
CA LEU A 25 2.56 2.95 23.73
C LEU A 25 1.27 2.37 23.11
N MET A 26 1.37 1.88 21.88
CA MET A 26 0.28 1.20 21.19
C MET A 26 0.79 -0.10 20.57
N GLU A 27 0.33 -1.24 21.08
CA GLU A 27 0.62 -2.56 20.51
C GLU A 27 -0.39 -2.87 19.41
N LEU A 28 0.10 -3.07 18.18
CA LEU A 28 -0.73 -3.47 17.05
C LEU A 28 -0.58 -4.97 16.80
N GLN A 29 -1.51 -5.75 17.33
CA GLN A 29 -1.55 -7.19 17.10
C GLN A 29 -1.94 -7.46 15.64
N THR A 30 -0.95 -7.88 14.85
CA THR A 30 -1.07 -8.13 13.41
C THR A 30 -0.35 -9.41 13.02
N TYR A 31 -0.47 -9.80 11.75
CA TYR A 31 0.09 -11.04 11.23
C TYR A 31 0.71 -10.84 9.86
N ARG A 32 1.90 -11.40 9.64
CA ARG A 32 2.57 -11.43 8.33
C ARG A 32 2.30 -12.76 7.62
N TYR A 33 1.76 -12.71 6.41
CA TYR A 33 1.51 -13.95 5.65
C TYR A 33 2.79 -14.58 5.14
N HIS A 34 3.71 -13.77 4.62
CA HIS A 34 5.00 -14.22 4.13
C HIS A 34 6.00 -14.47 5.27
N GLY A 35 7.09 -15.15 4.95
CA GLY A 35 8.22 -15.37 5.84
C GLY A 35 8.90 -14.06 6.29
N HIS A 36 10.01 -14.15 7.03
CA HIS A 36 10.69 -12.96 7.52
C HIS A 36 11.24 -12.09 6.38
N SER A 37 11.68 -12.73 5.29
CA SER A 37 12.16 -12.10 4.06
C SER A 37 12.02 -13.08 2.89
N MET A 38 12.45 -12.69 1.68
CA MET A 38 12.46 -13.58 0.51
C MET A 38 13.33 -14.84 0.70
N SER A 39 14.34 -14.80 1.59
CA SER A 39 15.21 -15.95 1.88
C SER A 39 14.68 -16.86 2.98
N ASP A 40 13.63 -16.46 3.70
CA ASP A 40 12.99 -17.25 4.74
C ASP A 40 11.59 -17.69 4.29
N PRO A 41 11.38 -18.99 4.01
CA PRO A 41 10.06 -19.50 3.66
C PRO A 41 9.04 -19.44 4.80
N GLY A 42 9.49 -19.36 6.05
CA GLY A 42 8.63 -19.20 7.23
C GLY A 42 7.76 -20.41 7.57
N VAL A 43 8.13 -21.61 7.13
CA VAL A 43 7.42 -22.88 7.43
C VAL A 43 8.15 -23.76 8.46
N SER A 44 9.34 -23.36 8.89
CA SER A 44 10.13 -24.11 9.88
C SER A 44 9.70 -23.83 11.33
N TYR A 45 9.05 -22.69 11.58
CA TYR A 45 8.69 -22.20 12.92
C TYR A 45 7.20 -21.88 13.08
N ARG A 46 6.38 -22.17 12.07
CA ARG A 46 4.91 -22.06 12.10
C ARG A 46 4.32 -22.93 11.00
N THR A 47 3.05 -23.30 11.14
CA THR A 47 2.36 -24.17 10.20
C THR A 47 1.71 -23.39 9.07
N ARG A 48 1.44 -24.04 7.94
CA ARG A 48 0.70 -23.40 6.84
C ARG A 48 -0.76 -23.19 7.21
N GLU A 49 -1.28 -24.07 8.05
CA GLU A 49 -2.63 -24.07 8.59
C GLU A 49 -2.88 -22.82 9.44
N GLU A 50 -1.92 -22.43 10.29
CA GLU A 50 -2.00 -21.18 11.08
C GLU A 50 -2.13 -19.95 10.16
N ILE A 51 -1.30 -19.88 9.11
CA ILE A 51 -1.32 -18.77 8.14
C ILE A 51 -2.68 -18.72 7.41
N GLN A 52 -3.19 -19.86 6.96
CA GLN A 52 -4.47 -19.95 6.26
C GLN A 52 -5.66 -19.64 7.18
N GLU A 53 -5.59 -20.04 8.44
CA GLU A 53 -6.60 -19.73 9.44
C GLU A 53 -6.68 -18.22 9.68
N VAL A 54 -5.54 -17.55 9.86
CA VAL A 54 -5.51 -16.10 10.05
C VAL A 54 -5.98 -15.37 8.80
N ARG A 55 -5.55 -15.80 7.60
CA ARG A 55 -5.98 -15.20 6.33
C ARG A 55 -7.49 -15.35 6.10
N SER A 56 -8.06 -16.51 6.39
CA SER A 56 -9.50 -16.74 6.18
C SER A 56 -10.38 -16.03 7.21
N LYS A 57 -9.95 -15.95 8.47
CA LYS A 57 -10.77 -15.40 9.56
C LYS A 57 -10.55 -13.92 9.86
N SER A 58 -9.39 -13.36 9.52
CA SER A 58 -8.94 -12.08 10.08
C SER A 58 -8.16 -11.21 9.10
N ASP A 59 -8.31 -11.46 7.79
CA ASP A 59 -7.76 -10.62 6.75
C ASP A 59 -8.37 -9.20 6.80
N PRO A 60 -7.56 -8.13 6.90
CA PRO A 60 -8.06 -6.77 7.06
C PRO A 60 -8.87 -6.27 5.86
N ILE A 61 -8.61 -6.77 4.65
CA ILE A 61 -9.35 -6.37 3.44
C ILE A 61 -10.72 -7.05 3.44
N SER A 62 -10.76 -8.36 3.71
CA SER A 62 -12.03 -9.10 3.85
C SER A 62 -12.93 -8.53 4.95
N LEU A 63 -12.36 -8.25 6.13
CA LEU A 63 -13.12 -7.67 7.26
C LEU A 63 -13.70 -6.29 6.91
N LEU A 64 -12.95 -5.45 6.19
CA LEU A 64 -13.44 -4.14 5.78
C LEU A 64 -14.54 -4.27 4.72
N ARG A 65 -14.35 -5.14 3.74
CA ARG A 65 -15.35 -5.43 2.70
C ARG A 65 -16.68 -5.85 3.31
N GLU A 66 -16.67 -6.83 4.21
CA GLU A 66 -17.89 -7.32 4.88
C GLU A 66 -18.62 -6.22 5.65
N ARG A 67 -17.87 -5.35 6.34
CA ARG A 67 -18.45 -4.19 7.03
C ARG A 67 -19.05 -3.17 6.08
N MET A 68 -18.43 -2.90 4.94
CA MET A 68 -18.96 -1.94 3.98
C MET A 68 -20.24 -2.46 3.32
N LEU A 69 -20.26 -3.74 2.94
CA LEU A 69 -21.43 -4.38 2.35
C LEU A 69 -22.59 -4.48 3.36
N SER A 70 -22.33 -4.90 4.59
CA SER A 70 -23.38 -5.01 5.62
C SER A 70 -24.01 -3.67 6.02
N ASN A 71 -23.27 -2.56 5.87
CA ASN A 71 -23.76 -1.21 6.16
C ASN A 71 -24.24 -0.45 4.91
N ASN A 72 -24.40 -1.14 3.76
CA ASN A 72 -24.84 -0.56 2.49
C ASN A 72 -24.01 0.67 2.07
N MET A 73 -22.71 0.64 2.37
CA MET A 73 -21.75 1.70 2.03
C MET A 73 -21.08 1.46 0.67
N ALA A 74 -21.29 0.27 0.09
CA ALA A 74 -20.76 -0.13 -1.20
C ALA A 74 -21.57 -1.30 -1.78
N SER A 75 -21.48 -1.49 -3.09
CA SER A 75 -22.09 -2.63 -3.78
C SER A 75 -21.14 -3.83 -3.85
N ALA A 76 -21.68 -5.04 -4.04
CA ALA A 76 -20.85 -6.22 -4.24
C ALA A 76 -20.08 -6.19 -5.57
N GLU A 77 -20.56 -5.42 -6.56
CA GLU A 77 -19.95 -5.24 -7.88
C GLU A 77 -18.70 -4.35 -7.78
N GLU A 78 -18.72 -3.33 -6.90
CA GLU A 78 -17.56 -2.52 -6.54
C GLU A 78 -16.47 -3.34 -5.81
N PHE A 79 -16.83 -4.51 -5.25
CA PHE A 79 -15.98 -5.38 -4.44
C PHE A 79 -16.05 -6.83 -4.90
N LYS A 80 -15.81 -7.12 -6.17
CA LYS A 80 -15.59 -8.48 -6.66
C LYS A 80 -14.15 -8.96 -6.41
N PRO A 81 -13.94 -10.00 -5.59
CA PRO A 81 -12.60 -10.49 -5.31
C PRO A 81 -11.92 -10.94 -6.61
N PRO A 82 -10.63 -10.66 -6.82
CA PRO A 82 -9.89 -11.26 -7.91
C PRO A 82 -9.92 -12.79 -7.75
N SER A 83 -10.01 -13.51 -8.88
CA SER A 83 -9.94 -14.98 -8.93
C SER A 83 -8.64 -15.55 -8.35
N GLU A 84 -7.63 -14.69 -8.16
CA GLU A 84 -6.41 -14.91 -7.39
C GLU A 84 -6.33 -13.85 -6.30
N VAL A 85 -6.42 -14.25 -5.02
CA VAL A 85 -6.28 -13.33 -3.88
C VAL A 85 -4.82 -12.92 -3.79
N TRP A 86 -4.49 -11.73 -4.30
CA TRP A 86 -3.11 -11.23 -4.32
C TRP A 86 -2.66 -10.69 -2.96
N ASP A 87 -1.42 -11.02 -2.61
CA ASP A 87 -0.72 -10.68 -1.38
C ASP A 87 -0.22 -9.21 -1.31
N TYR A 88 -1.01 -8.24 -1.81
CA TYR A 88 -0.68 -6.80 -1.75
C TYR A 88 -1.55 -6.07 -0.72
N GLY A 89 -1.41 -6.46 0.55
CA GLY A 89 -2.25 -6.02 1.68
C GLY A 89 -2.23 -4.53 2.05
N MET A 90 -1.51 -3.66 1.33
CA MET A 90 -1.38 -2.23 1.68
C MET A 90 -2.02 -1.25 0.69
N VAL A 91 -2.06 -1.55 -0.61
CA VAL A 91 -2.51 -0.57 -1.63
C VAL A 91 -4.04 -0.39 -1.59
N MET A 92 -4.77 -1.49 -1.36
CA MET A 92 -6.24 -1.48 -1.30
C MET A 92 -6.79 -0.65 -0.13
N VAL A 93 -6.15 -0.73 1.05
CA VAL A 93 -6.63 -0.05 2.27
C VAL A 93 -6.52 1.47 2.14
N LEU A 94 -5.49 1.97 1.43
CA LEU A 94 -5.25 3.40 1.28
C LEU A 94 -6.30 4.05 0.36
N ARG A 95 -6.63 3.43 -0.78
CA ARG A 95 -7.67 3.92 -1.71
C ARG A 95 -9.07 3.92 -1.10
N VAL A 96 -9.45 2.85 -0.37
CA VAL A 96 -10.76 2.78 0.31
C VAL A 96 -10.89 3.88 1.39
N LEU A 97 -9.82 4.15 2.14
CA LEU A 97 -9.81 5.23 3.15
C LEU A 97 -9.89 6.64 2.54
N LEU A 98 -9.31 6.85 1.35
CA LEU A 98 -9.41 8.09 0.58
C LEU A 98 -10.83 8.29 0.02
N TRP A 99 -11.46 7.22 -0.47
CA TRP A 99 -12.82 7.23 -0.99
C TRP A 99 -13.88 7.54 0.09
N VAL A 100 -13.80 6.88 1.26
CA VAL A 100 -14.75 7.09 2.39
C VAL A 100 -14.68 8.51 2.98
N LYS A 101 -13.59 9.27 2.75
CA LYS A 101 -13.41 10.59 3.37
C LYS A 101 -13.86 11.78 2.51
N GLY A 102 -14.22 11.61 1.24
CA GLY A 102 -14.58 12.75 0.38
C GLY A 102 -13.50 13.84 0.31
N LEU A 103 -12.25 13.51 0.67
CA LEU A 103 -11.13 14.44 0.68
C LEU A 103 -10.45 14.37 -0.68
N MET A 104 -11.04 15.05 -1.66
CA MET A 104 -10.30 15.55 -2.80
C MET A 104 -9.30 16.60 -2.29
N PHE A 105 -8.06 16.17 -2.03
CA PHE A 105 -6.94 17.11 -2.08
C PHE A 105 -6.63 17.35 -3.55
N THR A 106 -7.13 18.46 -4.10
CA THR A 106 -6.55 19.04 -5.31
C THR A 106 -5.17 19.62 -4.94
N PRO A 107 -4.16 19.45 -5.81
CA PRO A 107 -4.01 20.45 -6.86
C PRO A 107 -3.76 19.81 -8.23
N ASN A 108 -4.75 20.02 -9.11
CA ASN A 108 -4.55 20.35 -10.52
C ASN A 108 -3.60 19.43 -11.32
N TRP A 109 -4.10 18.27 -11.77
CA TRP A 109 -3.72 17.71 -13.07
C TRP A 109 -4.87 16.82 -13.60
N PHE A 110 -5.40 17.24 -14.76
CA PHE A 110 -6.42 16.60 -15.61
C PHE A 110 -7.88 16.54 -15.11
N GLY A 111 -8.67 17.57 -15.51
CA GLY A 111 -10.02 17.51 -16.11
C GLY A 111 -11.21 16.90 -15.33
N PRO A 112 -12.45 17.38 -15.54
CA PRO A 112 -13.63 16.75 -14.95
C PRO A 112 -13.86 15.36 -15.59
N ALA A 113 -14.02 14.34 -14.75
CA ALA A 113 -14.46 13.01 -15.18
C ALA A 113 -15.82 13.11 -15.91
N PRO A 114 -16.00 12.45 -17.06
CA PRO A 114 -17.23 12.56 -17.82
C PRO A 114 -18.33 11.69 -17.20
N GLY A 115 -19.47 12.33 -16.88
CA GLY A 115 -20.80 11.76 -17.05
C GLY A 115 -21.24 10.68 -16.06
N PHE A 116 -21.88 11.10 -14.98
CA PHE A 116 -22.83 10.26 -14.24
C PHE A 116 -23.98 9.87 -15.19
N ARG A 117 -24.01 8.63 -15.69
CA ARG A 117 -25.16 8.08 -16.41
C ARG A 117 -26.05 7.32 -15.42
N ASN A 118 -27.15 7.95 -15.05
CA ASN A 118 -28.31 7.24 -14.51
C ASN A 118 -28.90 6.38 -15.63
N GLY A 119 -28.57 5.09 -15.64
CA GLY A 119 -29.12 4.11 -16.56
C GLY A 119 -29.41 2.81 -15.83
N LEU A 120 -30.68 2.59 -15.50
CA LEU A 120 -31.21 1.27 -15.19
C LEU A 120 -31.06 0.41 -16.46
N GLY A 121 -29.98 -0.36 -16.54
CA GLY A 121 -29.75 -1.35 -17.59
C GLY A 121 -29.68 -2.73 -16.96
N GLU A 122 -30.62 -3.60 -17.34
CA GLU A 122 -30.49 -5.04 -17.12
C GLU A 122 -29.20 -5.52 -17.80
N PHE A 123 -28.29 -6.12 -17.04
CA PHE A 123 -27.10 -6.77 -17.59
C PHE A 123 -27.03 -8.21 -17.07
N SER A 124 -27.44 -9.11 -17.94
CA SER A 124 -27.17 -10.54 -17.85
C SER A 124 -25.79 -10.81 -18.43
N GLY A 125 -24.90 -11.42 -17.65
CA GLY A 125 -23.61 -11.87 -18.13
C GLY A 125 -22.57 -11.95 -17.03
N GLU A 126 -22.09 -13.16 -16.77
CA GLU A 126 -20.90 -13.41 -15.97
C GLU A 126 -19.68 -12.77 -16.66
N ASP A 127 -19.30 -11.57 -16.24
CA ASP A 127 -18.06 -10.94 -16.70
C ASP A 127 -16.86 -11.56 -15.94
N PRO A 128 -15.80 -12.04 -16.60
CA PRO A 128 -14.66 -12.71 -15.94
C PRO A 128 -13.64 -11.73 -15.30
N ALA A 129 -13.87 -10.42 -15.35
CA ALA A 129 -13.00 -9.40 -14.75
C ALA A 129 -13.31 -9.21 -13.24
N GLY A 130 -12.27 -8.94 -12.44
CA GLY A 130 -12.38 -8.56 -11.03
C GLY A 130 -13.17 -7.26 -10.82
N SER A 131 -13.25 -6.76 -9.58
CA SER A 131 -13.94 -5.48 -9.32
C SER A 131 -13.31 -4.35 -10.13
N GLU A 132 -14.08 -3.32 -10.49
CA GLU A 132 -13.55 -2.15 -11.23
C GLU A 132 -12.33 -1.55 -10.48
N MET A 133 -12.41 -1.49 -9.16
CA MET A 133 -11.30 -1.04 -8.30
C MET A 133 -10.09 -1.98 -8.32
N ASP A 134 -10.29 -3.29 -8.30
CA ASP A 134 -9.19 -4.27 -8.38
C ASP A 134 -8.49 -4.23 -9.73
N VAL A 135 -9.25 -4.05 -10.81
CA VAL A 135 -8.72 -3.90 -12.16
C VAL A 135 -7.86 -2.65 -12.26
N GLU A 136 -8.34 -1.52 -11.73
CA GLU A 136 -7.56 -0.28 -11.69
C GLU A 136 -6.28 -0.41 -10.85
N ILE A 137 -6.37 -0.97 -9.64
CA ILE A 137 -5.21 -1.17 -8.76
C ILE A 137 -4.20 -2.10 -9.43
N ARG A 138 -4.67 -3.19 -10.06
CA ARG A 138 -3.79 -4.11 -10.78
C ARG A 138 -3.07 -3.41 -11.92
N LYS A 139 -3.80 -2.65 -12.73
CA LYS A 139 -3.18 -1.87 -13.82
C LYS A 139 -2.13 -0.90 -13.28
N GLU A 140 -2.43 -0.18 -12.20
CA GLU A 140 -1.47 0.74 -11.58
C GLU A 140 -0.20 0.00 -11.09
N VAL A 141 -0.37 -1.17 -10.45
CA VAL A 141 0.75 -2.01 -9.99
C VAL A 141 1.56 -2.56 -11.16
N ASP A 142 0.91 -3.04 -12.22
CA ASP A 142 1.57 -3.60 -13.40
C ASP A 142 2.35 -2.51 -14.17
N ASP A 143 1.74 -1.33 -14.37
CA ASP A 143 2.39 -0.17 -15.00
C ASP A 143 3.61 0.28 -14.17
N ALA A 144 3.49 0.31 -12.84
CA ALA A 144 4.59 0.66 -11.94
C ALA A 144 5.72 -0.39 -11.95
N ALA A 145 5.38 -1.68 -12.00
CA ALA A 145 6.35 -2.76 -12.09
C ALA A 145 7.11 -2.73 -13.43
N GLN A 146 6.39 -2.43 -14.52
CA GLN A 146 7.00 -2.24 -15.83
C GLN A 146 7.98 -1.08 -15.82
N PHE A 147 7.56 0.08 -15.28
CA PHE A 147 8.45 1.24 -15.10
C PHE A 147 9.69 0.84 -14.30
N ALA A 148 9.53 0.26 -13.12
CA ALA A 148 10.63 -0.12 -12.23
C ALA A 148 11.62 -1.13 -12.85
N THR A 149 11.16 -1.98 -13.77
CA THR A 149 12.03 -2.95 -14.47
C THR A 149 12.77 -2.32 -15.65
N SER A 150 12.22 -1.25 -16.22
CA SER A 150 12.78 -0.56 -17.39
C SER A 150 13.64 0.66 -17.04
N ASP A 151 13.48 1.20 -15.83
CA ASP A 151 14.22 2.37 -15.35
C ASP A 151 15.72 2.03 -15.24
N PRO A 152 16.63 2.85 -15.80
CA PRO A 152 18.05 2.55 -15.75
C PRO A 152 18.59 2.63 -14.32
N GLU A 153 19.63 1.85 -14.04
CA GLU A 153 20.35 1.96 -12.77
C GLU A 153 20.94 3.38 -12.58
N PRO A 154 21.08 3.85 -11.33
CA PRO A 154 21.75 5.11 -11.06
C PRO A 154 23.16 5.15 -11.67
N PRO A 155 23.57 6.28 -12.26
CA PRO A 155 24.87 6.38 -12.90
C PRO A 155 25.99 6.28 -11.87
N LEU A 156 27.13 5.72 -12.29
CA LEU A 156 28.24 5.44 -11.37
C LEU A 156 28.85 6.72 -10.77
N GLU A 157 28.77 7.86 -11.47
CA GLU A 157 29.20 9.16 -10.92
C GLU A 157 28.46 9.57 -9.65
N ASP A 158 27.23 9.10 -9.44
CA ASP A 158 26.39 9.46 -8.29
C ASP A 158 26.59 8.51 -7.09
N LEU A 159 27.46 7.50 -7.23
CA LEU A 159 27.71 6.48 -6.21
C LEU A 159 28.02 7.05 -4.82
N CYS A 160 28.68 8.20 -4.77
CA CYS A 160 29.09 8.83 -3.52
C CYS A 160 28.30 10.09 -3.18
N ASN A 161 27.21 10.40 -3.88
CA ASN A 161 26.36 11.53 -3.49
C ASN A 161 25.69 11.29 -2.12
N HIS A 162 25.31 12.37 -1.47
CA HIS A 162 24.56 12.39 -0.21
C HIS A 162 25.28 11.78 1.01
N VAL A 163 26.62 11.78 1.02
CA VAL A 163 27.43 11.38 2.20
C VAL A 163 27.28 12.39 3.34
N PHE A 164 27.27 13.69 3.01
CA PHE A 164 27.02 14.76 3.96
C PHE A 164 25.95 15.69 3.41
N SER A 165 25.15 16.31 4.30
CA SER A 165 24.18 17.34 3.95
C SER A 165 24.81 18.73 4.10
N ASN A 166 24.43 19.67 3.21
CA ASN A 166 24.89 21.07 3.21
C ASN A 166 26.42 21.25 3.26
N ASN A 167 27.15 20.36 2.61
CA ASN A 167 28.61 20.40 2.54
C ASN A 167 29.06 20.71 1.11
N PRO A 168 30.16 21.47 0.91
CA PRO A 168 30.75 21.62 -0.41
C PRO A 168 31.14 20.26 -1.02
N PRO A 169 31.15 20.12 -2.36
CA PRO A 169 31.55 18.89 -3.02
C PRO A 169 32.94 18.43 -2.58
N LEU A 170 33.10 17.12 -2.39
CA LEU A 170 34.35 16.52 -1.92
C LEU A 170 34.74 15.27 -2.74
N ASP A 171 36.03 14.95 -2.71
CA ASP A 171 36.57 13.72 -3.31
C ASP A 171 36.44 12.57 -2.30
N VAL A 172 35.77 11.49 -2.69
CA VAL A 172 35.71 10.22 -1.95
C VAL A 172 36.67 9.21 -2.59
N ARG A 173 37.44 8.51 -1.76
CA ARG A 173 38.37 7.48 -2.24
C ARG A 173 37.59 6.21 -2.62
N GLY A 174 37.83 5.72 -3.84
CA GLY A 174 37.30 4.43 -4.31
C GLY A 174 38.08 3.22 -3.79
N THR A 175 38.05 2.11 -4.53
CA THR A 175 38.69 0.83 -4.13
C THR A 175 40.21 0.89 -4.05
N HIS A 176 40.85 1.89 -4.68
CA HIS A 176 42.29 2.13 -4.62
C HIS A 176 42.61 3.63 -4.46
N PRO A 177 43.82 4.03 -4.01
CA PRO A 177 44.15 5.43 -3.73
C PRO A 177 43.97 6.40 -4.91
N TRP A 178 44.16 5.90 -6.14
CA TRP A 178 44.03 6.70 -7.36
C TRP A 178 42.60 6.81 -7.90
N SER A 179 41.63 6.09 -7.32
CA SER A 179 40.21 6.18 -7.71
C SER A 179 39.56 7.29 -6.89
N LYS A 180 39.09 8.34 -7.58
CA LYS A 180 38.41 9.47 -6.97
C LYS A 180 36.97 9.54 -7.48
N LEU A 181 36.03 9.45 -6.55
CA LEU A 181 34.61 9.64 -6.77
C LEU A 181 34.21 11.02 -6.26
N LYS A 182 33.20 11.63 -6.87
CA LYS A 182 32.67 12.90 -6.39
C LYS A 182 31.49 12.64 -5.47
N SER A 183 31.39 13.44 -4.42
CA SER A 183 30.25 13.45 -3.52
C SER A 183 29.70 14.87 -3.47
N VAL A 184 28.42 14.99 -3.82
CA VAL A 184 27.63 16.21 -3.68
C VAL A 184 26.52 15.97 -2.66
N SER A 185 26.23 16.99 -1.84
CA SER A 185 25.16 16.97 -0.85
C SER A 185 23.77 16.84 -1.46
#